data_AF-A0A5A9X5K8-F1
#
_entry.id   AF-A0A5A9X5K8-F1
#
_cell.length_a   1.000
_cell.length_b   1.000
_cell.length_c   1.000
_cell.angle_alpha   90.00
_cell.angle_beta   90.00
_cell.angle_gamma   90.00
#
_symmetry.space_group_name_H-M   'P 1'
#
loop_
_entity.id
_entity.type
_entity.pdbx_description
1 polymer ?
#
loop_
_entity_poly.entity_id
_entity_poly.type
_entity_poly.pdbx_seq_one_letter_code
_entity_poly.pdbx_strand_id
1 'polypeptide(L)'
;MKYVSALLIILTPSFLSAGQIPTVCHNELASWIKANKKLSIVDIQNAEGFRAHNYDHSLAAGNDPARLKKIAARLRSTKGRVIVVSATGGNDAVHAAESLERGGVQHSRILVLEGGMEAAAKNAACECCKPAQSGKTE
;
A
#
# COMPACT_ATOMS: atom_id res chain seq x y z
N MET A 1 -53.32 -10.76 -0.81
CA MET A 1 -52.22 -9.79 -0.59
C MET A 1 -51.77 -9.87 0.87
N LYS A 2 -50.58 -10.43 1.13
CA LYS A 2 -49.88 -10.33 2.43
C LYS A 2 -48.38 -10.37 2.15
N TYR A 3 -47.75 -9.21 2.02
CA TYR A 3 -46.29 -9.09 2.03
C TYR A 3 -45.85 -9.09 3.49
N VAL A 4 -45.21 -10.17 3.93
CA VAL A 4 -44.51 -10.18 5.22
C VAL A 4 -43.08 -9.74 4.94
N SER A 5 -42.82 -8.45 5.17
CA SER A 5 -41.46 -7.91 5.26
C SER A 5 -40.74 -8.53 6.45
N ALA A 6 -39.75 -9.38 6.18
CA ALA A 6 -38.74 -9.73 7.17
C ALA A 6 -37.53 -8.81 6.96
N LEU A 7 -37.42 -7.79 7.81
CA LEU A 7 -36.26 -6.93 7.91
C LEU A 7 -35.14 -7.72 8.62
N LEU A 8 -34.24 -8.31 7.86
CA LEU A 8 -33.05 -8.98 8.38
C LEU A 8 -31.97 -7.93 8.66
N ILE A 9 -31.90 -7.46 9.91
CA ILE A 9 -30.79 -6.62 10.39
C ILE A 9 -29.61 -7.55 10.70
N ILE A 10 -28.70 -7.68 9.73
CA ILE A 10 -27.41 -8.33 9.94
C ILE A 10 -26.50 -7.31 10.61
N LEU A 11 -26.37 -7.39 11.94
CA LEU A 11 -25.37 -6.66 12.71
C LEU A 11 -24.05 -7.45 12.61
N THR A 12 -23.19 -7.12 11.65
CA THR A 12 -21.79 -7.59 11.71
C THR A 12 -20.99 -6.64 12.60
N PRO A 13 -20.43 -7.11 13.74
CA PRO A 13 -19.39 -6.35 14.41
C PRO A 13 -18.18 -6.35 13.48
N SER A 14 -17.96 -5.23 12.78
CA SER A 14 -16.72 -5.03 12.06
C SER A 14 -15.63 -4.89 13.10
N PHE A 15 -14.80 -5.92 13.23
CA PHE A 15 -13.55 -5.85 13.99
C PHE A 15 -12.71 -4.72 13.39
N LEU A 16 -12.79 -3.55 14.01
CA LEU A 16 -11.84 -2.48 13.83
C LEU A 16 -10.55 -2.97 14.50
N SER A 17 -9.73 -3.72 13.77
CA SER A 17 -8.33 -3.89 14.14
C SER A 17 -7.67 -2.51 14.02
N ALA A 18 -7.71 -1.76 15.12
CA ALA A 18 -6.80 -0.65 15.31
C ALA A 18 -5.39 -1.24 15.41
N GLY A 19 -4.48 -0.78 14.55
CA GLY A 19 -3.07 -0.73 14.94
C GLY A 19 -2.00 -1.27 14.00
N GLN A 20 -2.31 -1.75 12.79
CA GLN A 20 -1.24 -2.19 11.88
C GLN A 20 -1.49 -1.76 10.44
N ILE A 21 -0.49 -1.09 9.86
CA ILE A 21 -0.50 -0.72 8.44
C ILE A 21 -0.43 -2.02 7.61
N PRO A 22 -1.40 -2.28 6.71
CA PRO A 22 -1.38 -3.49 5.89
C PRO A 22 -0.22 -3.46 4.89
N THR A 23 0.22 -4.64 4.47
CA THR A 23 1.25 -4.78 3.44
C THR A 23 0.65 -5.17 2.09
N VAL A 24 1.44 -5.02 1.03
CA VAL A 24 1.13 -5.53 -0.32
C VAL A 24 2.37 -6.22 -0.89
N CYS A 25 2.17 -7.34 -1.56
CA CYS A 25 3.23 -8.07 -2.24
C CYS A 25 3.61 -7.40 -3.59
N HIS A 26 4.82 -7.68 -4.08
CA HIS A 26 5.33 -7.19 -5.36
C HIS A 26 4.50 -7.64 -6.56
N ASN A 27 4.12 -8.93 -6.59
CA ASN A 27 3.32 -9.50 -7.67
C ASN A 27 1.93 -8.84 -7.76
N GLU A 28 1.31 -8.57 -6.61
CA GLU A 28 0.01 -7.91 -6.51
C GLU A 28 0.11 -6.45 -6.94
N LEU A 29 1.12 -5.71 -6.46
CA LEU A 29 1.36 -4.33 -6.90
C LEU A 29 1.58 -4.25 -8.41
N ALA A 30 2.40 -5.14 -8.97
CA ALA A 30 2.63 -5.24 -10.42
C ALA A 30 1.33 -5.50 -11.18
N SER A 31 0.46 -6.39 -10.67
CA SER A 31 -0.85 -6.66 -11.26
C SER A 31 -1.76 -5.43 -11.25
N TRP A 32 -1.73 -4.63 -10.17
CA TRP A 32 -2.52 -3.41 -10.05
C TRP A 32 -2.04 -2.31 -10.98
N ILE A 33 -0.73 -2.17 -11.16
CA ILE A 33 -0.11 -1.26 -12.13
C ILE A 33 -0.54 -1.67 -13.54
N LYS A 34 -0.38 -2.95 -13.90
CA LYS A 34 -0.78 -3.48 -15.23
C LYS A 34 -2.28 -3.30 -15.50
N ALA A 35 -3.11 -3.44 -14.47
CA ALA A 35 -4.56 -3.24 -14.57
C ALA A 35 -4.99 -1.76 -14.50
N ASN A 36 -4.04 -0.81 -14.53
CA ASN A 36 -4.28 0.63 -14.45
C ASN A 36 -5.19 1.02 -13.28
N LYS A 37 -5.01 0.36 -12.12
CA LYS A 37 -5.75 0.71 -10.90
C LYS A 37 -5.33 2.09 -10.43
N LYS A 38 -6.28 2.83 -9.86
CA LYS A 38 -5.98 4.13 -9.23
C LYS A 38 -5.14 3.90 -7.98
N LEU A 39 -3.84 4.16 -8.10
CA LEU A 39 -2.87 4.05 -7.03
C LEU A 39 -1.91 5.24 -7.05
N SER A 40 -1.25 5.49 -5.93
CA SER A 40 -0.16 6.45 -5.79
C SER A 40 0.98 5.77 -5.06
N ILE A 41 2.17 5.78 -5.62
CA ILE A 41 3.36 5.16 -5.03
C ILE A 41 4.20 6.27 -4.40
N VAL A 42 4.49 6.15 -3.11
CA VAL A 42 5.32 7.08 -2.34
C VAL A 42 6.61 6.36 -1.99
N ASP A 43 7.70 6.79 -2.59
CA ASP A 43 9.00 6.13 -2.43
C ASP A 43 9.87 6.93 -1.46
N ILE A 44 10.20 6.34 -0.33
CA ILE A 44 10.97 6.97 0.74
C ILE A 44 12.47 6.63 0.69
N GLN A 45 12.93 5.91 -0.34
CA GLN A 45 14.34 5.65 -0.54
C GLN A 45 15.14 6.96 -0.66
N ASN A 46 16.41 6.91 -0.28
CA ASN A 46 17.32 8.02 -0.54
C ASN A 46 17.44 8.27 -2.06
N ALA A 47 18.06 9.39 -2.45
CA ALA A 47 18.14 9.79 -3.85
C ALA A 47 18.87 8.77 -4.73
N GLU A 48 19.81 8.00 -4.19
CA GLU A 48 20.52 6.97 -4.93
C GLU A 48 19.64 5.74 -5.19
N GLY A 49 19.03 5.18 -4.13
CA GLY A 49 18.12 4.03 -4.23
C GLY A 49 16.94 4.33 -5.15
N PHE A 50 16.34 5.52 -5.01
CA PHE A 50 15.27 5.96 -5.90
C PHE A 50 15.71 6.00 -7.38
N ARG A 51 16.92 6.49 -7.68
CA ARG A 51 17.42 6.53 -9.06
C ARG A 51 17.73 5.15 -9.62
N ALA A 52 18.21 4.23 -8.78
CA ALA A 52 18.56 2.88 -9.21
C ALA A 52 17.31 2.02 -9.45
N HIS A 53 16.37 2.04 -8.51
CA HIS A 53 15.23 1.12 -8.48
C HIS A 53 13.98 1.84 -7.95
N ASN A 54 13.12 2.30 -8.86
CA ASN A 54 11.81 2.86 -8.52
C ASN A 54 10.71 2.26 -9.40
N TYR A 55 9.46 2.53 -9.02
CA TYR A 55 8.32 2.35 -9.92
C TYR A 55 8.08 3.62 -10.73
N ASP A 56 7.68 3.45 -11.99
CA ASP A 56 7.25 4.55 -12.84
C ASP A 56 6.19 5.41 -12.16
N HIS A 57 6.35 6.73 -12.28
CA HIS A 57 5.46 7.74 -11.69
C HIS A 57 5.37 7.75 -10.15
N SER A 58 6.31 7.09 -9.46
CA SER A 58 6.43 7.19 -8.01
C SER A 58 6.80 8.60 -7.54
N LEU A 59 6.31 8.98 -6.37
CA LEU A 59 6.58 10.25 -5.71
C LEU A 59 7.81 10.09 -4.81
N ALA A 60 8.95 10.62 -5.25
CA ALA A 60 10.19 10.58 -4.47
C ALA A 60 10.09 11.44 -3.19
N ALA A 61 9.96 10.79 -2.04
CA ALA A 61 9.83 11.40 -0.72
C ALA A 61 11.17 11.51 0.03
N GLY A 62 12.09 10.54 -0.11
CA GLY A 62 13.43 10.62 0.49
C GLY A 62 13.49 10.61 2.02
N ASN A 63 12.63 9.83 2.68
CA ASN A 63 12.37 9.83 4.14
C ASN A 63 12.37 11.24 4.79
N ASP A 64 11.99 12.27 4.04
CA ASP A 64 11.98 13.66 4.47
C ASP A 64 10.56 14.02 5.00
N PRO A 65 10.41 14.32 6.30
CA PRO A 65 9.11 14.67 6.88
C PRO A 65 8.42 15.85 6.19
N ALA A 66 9.17 16.86 5.74
CA ALA A 66 8.61 18.03 5.06
C ALA A 66 8.04 17.65 3.69
N ARG A 67 8.72 16.75 2.97
CA ARG A 67 8.26 16.24 1.69
C ARG A 67 7.07 15.29 1.84
N LEU A 68 7.10 14.40 2.82
CA LEU A 68 5.96 13.53 3.17
C LEU A 68 4.71 14.34 3.50
N LYS A 69 4.84 15.44 4.26
CA LYS A 69 3.72 16.35 4.55
C LYS A 69 3.12 16.96 3.28
N LYS A 70 3.95 17.40 2.33
CA LYS A 70 3.49 17.94 1.04
C LYS A 70 2.77 16.87 0.21
N ILE A 71 3.32 15.65 0.19
CA ILE A 71 2.71 14.50 -0.50
C ILE A 71 1.37 14.15 0.13
N ALA A 72 1.28 14.09 1.47
CA ALA A 72 0.02 13.82 2.17
C ALA A 72 -1.06 14.85 1.83
N ALA A 73 -0.70 16.15 1.78
CA ALA A 73 -1.61 17.21 1.40
C ALA A 73 -2.17 17.06 -0.03
N ARG A 74 -1.39 16.49 -0.95
CA ARG A 74 -1.84 16.14 -2.31
C ARG A 74 -2.72 14.87 -2.30
N LEU A 75 -2.35 13.86 -1.53
CA LEU A 75 -3.01 12.54 -1.53
C LEU A 75 -4.33 12.49 -0.75
N ARG A 76 -4.53 13.38 0.23
CA ARG A 76 -5.78 13.44 0.99
C ARG A 76 -7.01 13.68 0.12
N SER A 77 -6.86 14.38 -1.01
CA SER A 77 -7.93 14.64 -1.98
C SER A 77 -7.99 13.64 -3.14
N THR A 78 -7.00 12.75 -3.28
CA THR A 78 -7.04 11.71 -4.33
C THR A 78 -7.92 10.55 -3.90
N LYS A 79 -8.37 9.77 -4.89
CA LYS A 79 -9.02 8.48 -4.67
C LYS A 79 -8.05 7.38 -5.12
N GLY A 80 -7.99 6.27 -4.38
CA GLY A 80 -7.13 5.15 -4.72
C GLY A 80 -6.16 4.78 -3.59
N ARG A 81 -5.51 3.62 -3.75
CA ARG A 81 -4.54 3.11 -2.77
C ARG A 81 -3.26 3.96 -2.78
N VAL A 82 -2.61 4.04 -1.63
CA VAL A 82 -1.33 4.71 -1.43
C VAL A 82 -0.34 3.64 -1.01
N ILE A 83 0.67 3.41 -1.83
CA ILE A 83 1.66 2.36 -1.61
C ILE A 83 2.95 3.02 -1.16
N VAL A 84 3.41 2.73 0.04
CA VAL A 84 4.67 3.23 0.58
C VAL A 84 5.77 2.23 0.27
N VAL A 85 6.83 2.71 -0.37
CA VAL A 85 7.96 1.91 -0.84
C VAL A 85 9.23 2.41 -0.16
N SER A 86 10.01 1.49 0.37
CA SER A 86 11.38 1.74 0.86
C SER A 86 12.32 0.68 0.30
N ALA A 87 13.60 0.73 0.67
CA ALA A 87 14.55 -0.30 0.26
C ALA A 87 14.15 -1.68 0.81
N THR A 88 13.69 -1.76 2.07
CA THR A 88 13.49 -3.03 2.80
C THR A 88 12.07 -3.28 3.31
N GLY A 89 11.13 -2.34 3.16
CA GLY A 89 9.73 -2.50 3.60
C GLY A 89 9.51 -2.50 5.11
N GLY A 90 10.54 -2.23 5.92
CA GLY A 90 10.50 -2.24 7.38
C GLY A 90 10.00 -0.95 8.03
N ASN A 91 10.47 -0.67 9.25
CA ASN A 91 9.98 0.42 10.11
C ASN A 91 9.94 1.79 9.45
N ASP A 92 10.90 2.13 8.59
CA ASP A 92 10.89 3.42 7.88
C ASP A 92 9.65 3.58 6.99
N ALA A 93 9.23 2.50 6.31
CA ALA A 93 8.03 2.53 5.48
C ALA A 93 6.76 2.66 6.34
N VAL A 94 6.74 2.01 7.51
CA VAL A 94 5.65 2.13 8.48
C VAL A 94 5.56 3.56 9.04
N HIS A 95 6.68 4.15 9.48
CA HIS A 95 6.70 5.54 9.97
C HIS A 95 6.30 6.55 8.90
N ALA A 96 6.69 6.31 7.65
CA ALA A 96 6.25 7.13 6.53
C ALA A 96 4.74 6.96 6.27
N ALA A 97 4.22 5.74 6.32
CA ALA A 97 2.78 5.46 6.21
C ALA A 97 1.97 6.18 7.30
N GLU A 98 2.39 6.10 8.56
CA GLU A 98 1.78 6.84 9.66
C GLU A 98 1.88 8.36 9.46
N SER A 99 2.98 8.84 8.90
CA SER A 99 3.14 10.27 8.61
C SER A 99 2.17 10.75 7.53
N LEU A 100 1.90 9.92 6.52
CA LEU A 100 0.86 10.18 5.53
C LEU A 100 -0.54 10.15 6.16
N GLU A 101 -0.79 9.21 7.07
CA GLU A 101 -2.05 9.11 7.82
C GLU A 101 -2.30 10.35 8.68
N ARG A 102 -1.31 10.76 9.50
CA ARG A 102 -1.36 12.01 10.28
C ARG A 102 -1.54 13.25 9.39
N GLY A 103 -1.09 13.17 8.13
CA GLY A 103 -1.32 14.19 7.10
C GLY A 103 -2.72 14.18 6.47
N GLY A 104 -3.60 13.27 6.89
CA GLY A 104 -5.00 13.19 6.47
C GLY A 104 -5.28 12.19 5.34
N VAL A 105 -4.33 11.33 4.98
CA VAL A 105 -4.61 10.20 4.09
C VAL A 105 -5.33 9.12 4.89
N GLN A 106 -6.45 8.59 4.38
CA GLN A 106 -7.22 7.59 5.12
C GLN A 106 -6.41 6.30 5.31
N HIS A 107 -6.33 5.82 6.55
CA HIS A 107 -5.60 4.61 6.95
C HIS A 107 -5.88 3.41 6.03
N SER A 108 -7.16 3.16 5.72
CA SER A 108 -7.62 2.03 4.87
C SER A 108 -7.09 2.06 3.43
N ARG A 109 -6.48 3.16 3.00
CA ARG A 109 -5.89 3.32 1.67
C ARG A 109 -4.39 3.06 1.66
N ILE A 110 -3.73 3.09 2.81
CA ILE A 110 -2.28 3.08 2.92
C ILE A 110 -1.81 1.64 3.06
N LEU A 111 -0.89 1.21 2.21
CA LEU A 111 -0.23 -0.08 2.29
C LEU A 111 1.29 0.10 2.19
N VAL A 112 2.05 -0.78 2.83
CA VAL A 112 3.52 -0.85 2.71
C VAL A 112 3.90 -1.98 1.77
N LEU A 113 4.86 -1.72 0.86
CA LEU A 113 5.40 -2.77 0.01
C LEU A 113 6.25 -3.74 0.85
N GLU A 114 5.82 -5.00 0.90
CA GLU A 114 6.47 -6.02 1.71
C GLU A 114 7.92 -6.28 1.23
N GLY A 115 8.86 -6.22 2.16
CA GLY A 115 10.28 -6.42 1.88
C GLY A 115 10.95 -5.33 1.02
N GLY A 116 10.22 -4.27 0.65
CA GLY A 116 10.73 -3.13 -0.12
C GLY A 116 11.29 -3.51 -1.48
N MET A 117 12.03 -2.60 -2.10
CA MET A 117 12.62 -2.83 -3.43
C MET A 117 13.66 -3.95 -3.46
N GLU A 118 14.36 -4.21 -2.36
CA GLU A 118 15.35 -5.28 -2.27
C GLU A 118 14.73 -6.68 -2.37
N ALA A 119 13.49 -6.87 -1.92
CA ALA A 119 12.82 -8.16 -2.01
C ALA A 119 12.63 -8.61 -3.47
N ALA A 120 12.32 -7.66 -4.38
CA ALA A 120 12.25 -7.93 -5.81
C ALA A 120 13.61 -8.28 -6.42
N ALA A 121 14.72 -7.75 -5.90
CA ALA A 121 16.05 -8.13 -6.37
C ALA A 121 16.45 -9.55 -5.91
N LYS A 122 16.00 -9.95 -4.71
CA LYS A 122 16.31 -11.24 -4.07
C LYS A 122 15.36 -12.38 -4.51
N ASN A 123 14.65 -12.23 -5.63
CA ASN A 123 13.58 -13.07 -6.24
C ASN A 123 13.48 -14.56 -5.87
N ALA A 124 14.57 -15.27 -5.53
CA ALA A 124 14.54 -16.66 -5.11
C ALA A 124 13.93 -16.91 -3.71
N ALA A 125 13.99 -15.95 -2.78
CA ALA A 125 13.57 -16.15 -1.38
C ALA A 125 12.29 -15.42 -0.96
N CYS A 126 11.84 -14.43 -1.73
CA CYS A 126 10.64 -13.64 -1.41
C CYS A 126 9.38 -14.37 -1.88
N GLU A 127 8.58 -14.88 -0.94
CA GLU A 127 7.31 -15.56 -1.23
C GLU A 127 6.30 -14.62 -1.92
N CYS A 128 6.29 -13.33 -1.54
CA CYS A 128 5.57 -12.23 -2.20
C CYS A 128 6.06 -11.86 -3.61
N CYS A 129 7.23 -12.34 -4.03
CA CYS A 129 7.83 -12.02 -5.32
C CYS A 129 7.67 -13.20 -6.30
N LYS A 130 7.23 -14.36 -5.82
CA LYS A 130 6.85 -15.49 -6.67
C LYS A 130 5.56 -15.12 -7.41
N PRO A 131 5.42 -15.48 -8.69
CA PRO A 131 4.13 -15.37 -9.38
C PRO A 131 3.09 -16.16 -8.58
N ALA A 132 1.87 -15.62 -8.46
CA ALA A 132 0.77 -16.31 -7.81
C ALA A 132 0.66 -17.72 -8.38
N GLN A 133 0.77 -18.75 -7.54
CA GLN A 133 0.61 -20.12 -8.00
C GLN A 133 -0.81 -20.28 -8.54
N SER A 134 -0.93 -20.52 -9.84
CA SER A 134 -2.20 -20.83 -10.48
C SER A 134 -2.70 -22.17 -9.94
N GLY A 135 -3.60 -22.10 -8.96
CA GLY A 135 -4.33 -23.28 -8.49
C GLY A 135 -4.29 -23.44 -6.97
N LYS A 136 -5.33 -22.91 -6.32
CA LYS A 136 -6.15 -23.65 -5.35
C LYS A 136 -7.48 -22.91 -5.25
N THR A 137 -8.34 -23.20 -6.22
CA THR A 137 -9.77 -23.22 -5.98
C THR A 137 -10.02 -24.52 -5.21
N GLU A 138 -10.53 -24.40 -3.99
CA GLU A 138 -11.30 -25.35 -3.17
C GLU A 138 -10.98 -25.19 -1.68
#